data_AF-A0AAV8ZN07-F1
#
_entry.id   AF-A0AAV8ZN07-F1
#
_cell.length_a   1.000
_cell.length_b   1.000
_cell.length_c   1.000
_cell.angle_alpha   90.00
_cell.angle_beta   90.00
_cell.angle_gamma   90.00
#
_symmetry.space_group_name_H-M   'P 1'
#
loop_
_entity.id
_entity.type
_entity.pdbx_description
1 polymer ?
#
loop_
_entity_poly.entity_id
_entity_poly.type
_entity_poly.pdbx_seq_one_letter_code
_entity_poly.pdbx_strand_id
1 'polypeptide(L)'
;MSIAFICLPSNATHVMQPLDVSFYAPLKKILEGDSHSQEKTKGRKISCHSKDVFPQLLQKKLDDNGKGSQNLISGFAKTELYSFDPSRPKQRLP
;
A
#
# COMPACT_ATOMS: atom_id res chain seq x y z
N MET A 1 12.86 20.50 -16.78
CA MET A 1 12.19 19.35 -16.15
C MET A 1 10.79 19.28 -16.76
N SER A 2 10.46 18.21 -17.50
CA SER A 2 9.15 18.05 -18.14
C SER A 2 8.28 17.17 -17.26
N ILE A 3 7.06 17.62 -16.96
CA ILE A 3 6.07 16.84 -16.19
C ILE A 3 5.04 16.35 -17.19
N ALA A 4 4.94 15.03 -17.35
CA ALA A 4 3.93 14.39 -18.17
C ALA A 4 2.78 13.89 -17.30
N PHE A 5 1.55 14.21 -17.69
CA PHE A 5 0.35 13.67 -17.07
C PHE A 5 -0.07 12.42 -17.84
N ILE A 6 -0.08 11.27 -17.15
CA ILE A 6 -0.53 10.00 -17.72
C ILE A 6 -1.94 9.75 -17.20
N CYS A 7 -2.91 9.68 -18.11
CA CYS A 7 -4.27 9.33 -17.77
C CYS A 7 -4.37 7.81 -17.62
N LEU A 8 -4.76 7.36 -16.43
CA LEU A 8 -5.02 5.94 -16.18
C LEU A 8 -6.44 5.59 -16.60
N PRO A 9 -6.67 4.38 -17.16
CA PRO A 9 -8.00 3.90 -17.45
C PRO A 9 -8.84 3.77 -16.17
N SER A 10 -10.14 3.97 -16.30
CA SER A 10 -11.08 3.88 -15.18
C SER A 10 -10.97 2.53 -14.47
N ASN A 11 -11.11 2.54 -13.14
CA ASN A 11 -11.06 1.37 -12.25
C ASN A 11 -9.75 0.56 -12.29
N ALA A 12 -8.67 1.05 -12.91
CA ALA A 12 -7.39 0.34 -13.02
C ALA A 12 -6.35 0.72 -11.96
N THR A 13 -6.74 1.49 -10.93
CA THR A 13 -5.84 1.99 -9.89
C THR A 13 -5.05 0.87 -9.20
N HIS A 14 -5.74 -0.21 -8.85
CA HIS A 14 -5.18 -1.42 -8.25
C HIS A 14 -4.15 -2.16 -9.13
N VAL A 15 -4.01 -1.82 -10.41
CA VAL A 15 -3.03 -2.41 -11.34
C VAL A 15 -1.95 -1.41 -11.75
N MET A 16 -2.35 -0.17 -12.03
CA MET A 16 -1.51 0.82 -12.68
C MET A 16 -1.02 1.93 -11.74
N GLN A 17 -1.56 2.05 -10.52
CA GLN A 17 -1.05 3.01 -9.53
C GLN A 17 -0.01 2.35 -8.61
N PRO A 18 1.27 2.71 -8.72
CA PRO A 18 2.36 2.04 -8.01
C PRO A 18 2.23 2.19 -6.51
N LEU A 19 1.72 3.33 -6.06
CA LEU A 19 1.52 3.62 -4.64
C LEU A 19 0.41 2.74 -4.03
N ASP A 20 -0.70 2.54 -4.74
CA ASP A 20 -1.76 1.61 -4.32
C ASP A 20 -1.23 0.17 -4.26
N VAL A 21 -0.46 -0.24 -5.27
CA VAL A 21 0.03 -1.62 -5.42
C VAL A 21 1.09 -1.98 -4.38
N SER A 22 2.07 -1.11 -4.13
CA SER A 22 3.25 -1.47 -3.32
C SER A 22 3.33 -0.80 -1.95
N PHE A 23 2.54 0.24 -1.69
CA PHE A 23 2.60 0.98 -0.43
C PHE A 23 1.29 0.87 0.37
N TYR A 24 0.15 1.28 -0.20
CA TYR A 24 -1.10 1.35 0.57
C TYR A 24 -1.70 -0.02 0.89
N ALA A 25 -1.65 -0.99 -0.04
CA ALA A 25 -2.15 -2.33 0.24
C ALA A 25 -1.37 -3.04 1.38
N PRO A 26 -0.02 -3.02 1.41
CA PRO A 26 0.74 -3.51 2.57
C PRO A 26 0.49 -2.74 3.85
N LEU A 27 0.41 -1.39 3.78
CA LEU A 27 0.15 -0.55 4.94
C LEU A 27 -1.19 -0.89 5.60
N LYS A 28 -2.24 -1.09 4.79
CA LYS A 28 -3.56 -1.50 5.26
C LYS A 28 -3.52 -2.85 6.00
N LYS A 29 -2.80 -3.84 5.45
CA LYS A 29 -2.65 -5.16 6.08
C LYS A 29 -1.94 -5.09 7.43
N ILE A 30 -0.92 -4.22 7.56
CA ILE A 30 -0.19 -4.02 8.81
C ILE A 30 -1.13 -3.43 9.88
N LEU A 31 -1.93 -2.43 9.50
CA LEU A 31 -2.93 -1.80 10.38
C LEU A 31 -4.04 -2.77 10.81
N GLU A 32 -4.53 -3.60 9.88
CA GLU A 32 -5.52 -4.64 10.17
C GLU A 32 -4.95 -5.73 11.09
N GLY A 33 -3.70 -6.15 10.87
CA GLY A 33 -3.01 -7.13 11.71
C GLY A 33 -2.83 -6.67 13.16
N ASP A 34 -2.50 -5.40 13.37
CA ASP A 34 -2.42 -4.81 14.71
C ASP A 34 -3.77 -4.75 15.41
N SER A 35 -4.85 -4.45 14.68
CA SER A 35 -6.21 -4.44 15.24
C SER A 35 -6.59 -5.82 15.79
N HIS A 36 -6.24 -6.89 15.07
CA HIS A 36 -6.53 -8.26 15.47
C HIS A 36 -5.72 -8.73 16.70
N SER A 37 -4.53 -8.14 16.91
CA SER A 37 -3.67 -8.43 18.08
C SER A 37 -4.22 -7.83 19.38
N GLN A 38 -4.90 -6.68 19.30
CA GLN A 38 -5.45 -5.97 20.47
C GLN A 38 -6.79 -6.51 20.95
N GLU A 39 -7.60 -7.11 20.07
CA GLU A 39 -8.83 -7.81 20.47
C GLU A 39 -8.57 -8.91 21.51
N LYS A 40 -7.37 -9.49 21.51
CA LYS A 40 -6.98 -10.57 22.42
C LYS A 40 -6.60 -10.11 23.83
N THR A 41 -6.26 -8.82 24.03
CA THR A 41 -5.63 -8.38 25.29
C THR A 41 -6.62 -7.86 26.34
N LYS A 42 -7.88 -7.55 25.99
CA LYS A 42 -8.83 -6.90 26.92
C LYS A 42 -10.29 -7.34 26.85
N GLY A 43 -10.61 -8.45 26.17
CA GLY A 43 -11.97 -9.03 26.15
C GLY A 43 -13.09 -8.15 25.56
N ARG A 44 -12.75 -6.98 25.01
CA ARG A 44 -13.67 -6.02 24.41
C ARG A 44 -13.24 -5.83 22.95
N LYS A 45 -14.14 -6.11 22.00
CA LYS A 45 -13.92 -5.83 20.58
C LYS A 45 -13.90 -4.32 20.36
N ILE A 46 -12.70 -3.74 20.39
CA ILE A 46 -12.51 -2.34 20.03
C ILE A 46 -12.19 -2.33 18.53
N SER A 47 -13.12 -1.86 17.72
CA SER A 47 -13.00 -1.84 16.27
C SER A 47 -12.04 -0.77 15.74
N CYS A 48 -11.64 0.19 16.56
CA CYS A 48 -10.85 1.34 16.13
C CYS A 48 -9.89 1.84 17.23
N HIS A 49 -8.66 2.18 16.84
CA HIS A 49 -7.68 2.79 17.75
C HIS A 49 -8.14 4.18 18.22
N SER A 50 -7.77 4.58 19.44
CA SER A 50 -7.97 5.97 19.87
C SER A 50 -7.22 6.92 18.94
N LYS A 51 -7.82 8.08 18.65
CA LYS A 51 -7.24 9.11 17.77
C LYS A 51 -5.89 9.61 18.28
N ASP A 52 -5.63 9.51 19.57
CA ASP A 52 -4.37 9.94 20.20
C ASP A 52 -3.24 8.93 20.01
N VAL A 53 -3.58 7.64 19.89
CA VAL A 53 -2.60 6.53 19.81
C VAL A 53 -2.27 6.17 18.37
N PHE A 54 -3.24 6.31 17.47
CA PHE A 54 -3.08 5.98 16.06
C PHE A 54 -1.89 6.67 15.37
N PRO A 55 -1.63 7.98 15.56
CA PRO A 55 -0.49 8.64 14.92
C PRO A 55 0.85 8.04 15.32
N GLN A 56 1.03 7.74 16.60
CA GLN A 56 2.26 7.15 17.14
C GLN A 56 2.47 5.72 16.62
N LEU A 57 1.38 4.93 16.55
CA LEU A 57 1.42 3.59 16.00
C LEU A 57 1.78 3.60 14.50
N LEU A 58 1.14 4.49 13.73
CA LEU A 58 1.41 4.64 12.31
C LEU A 58 2.86 5.03 12.05
N GLN A 59 3.39 6.00 12.80
CA GLN A 59 4.77 6.44 12.67
C GLN A 59 5.76 5.31 12.94
N LYS A 60 5.58 4.58 14.04
CA LYS A 60 6.40 3.40 14.36
C LYS A 60 6.39 2.36 13.23
N LYS A 61 5.23 2.09 12.63
CA LYS A 61 5.12 1.12 11.52
C LYS A 61 5.75 1.60 10.22
N LEU A 62 5.71 2.91 9.96
CA LEU A 62 6.41 3.48 8.82
C LEU A 62 7.92 3.40 9.01
N ASP A 63 8.41 3.65 10.22
CA ASP A 63 9.83 3.55 10.57
C ASP A 63 10.32 2.08 10.52
N ASP A 64 9.49 1.13 10.96
CA ASP A 64 9.76 -0.31 10.89
C ASP A 64 9.73 -0.86 9.44
N ASN A 65 9.23 -0.09 8.46
CA ASN A 65 9.12 -0.50 7.06
C ASN A 65 10.47 -0.36 6.32
N GLY A 66 11.50 -1.06 6.79
CA GLY A 66 12.86 -0.99 6.26
C GLY A 66 13.05 -1.37 4.78
N LYS A 67 12.01 -1.88 4.11
CA LYS A 67 12.00 -2.21 2.68
C LYS A 67 11.11 -1.28 1.83
N GLY A 68 10.60 -0.19 2.40
CA GLY A 68 9.68 0.73 1.72
C GLY A 68 10.17 1.22 0.36
N SER A 69 11.43 1.65 0.27
CA SER A 69 12.03 2.13 -0.98
C SER A 69 12.14 1.05 -2.06
N GLN A 70 12.52 -0.17 -1.68
CA GLN A 70 12.61 -1.31 -2.61
C GLN A 70 11.21 -1.75 -3.08
N ASN A 71 10.23 -1.72 -2.19
CA ASN A 71 8.83 -1.98 -2.51
C ASN A 71 8.27 -0.91 -3.47
N LEU A 72 8.64 0.36 -3.29
CA LEU A 72 8.31 1.43 -4.22
C LEU A 72 8.90 1.18 -5.60
N ILE A 73 10.20 0.94 -5.72
CA ILE A 73 10.88 0.69 -7.00
C ILE A 73 10.26 -0.52 -7.73
N SER A 74 10.05 -1.62 -7.00
CA SER A 74 9.39 -2.80 -7.56
C SER A 74 7.92 -2.54 -7.92
N GLY A 75 7.22 -1.68 -7.17
CA GLY A 75 5.88 -1.19 -7.48
C GLY A 75 5.83 -0.44 -8.81
N PHE A 76 6.74 0.50 -9.04
CA PHE A 76 6.86 1.20 -10.33
C PHE A 76 7.09 0.22 -11.48
N ALA A 77 8.03 -0.71 -11.33
CA ALA A 77 8.28 -1.76 -12.32
C ALA A 77 7.05 -2.69 -12.52
N LYS A 78 6.28 -2.90 -11.46
CA LYS A 78 5.09 -3.75 -11.44
C LYS A 78 3.87 -3.13 -12.12
N THR A 79 3.81 -1.80 -12.15
CA THR A 79 2.74 -0.99 -12.79
C THR A 79 3.11 -0.48 -14.18
N GLU A 80 4.35 -0.71 -14.62
CA GLU A 80 4.85 -0.38 -15.95
C GLU A 80 4.83 1.11 -16.32
N LEU A 81 4.64 1.99 -15.34
CA LEU A 81 4.88 3.43 -15.50
C LEU A 81 6.34 3.77 -15.75
N TYR A 82 7.24 2.87 -15.35
CA TYR A 82 8.67 2.96 -15.62
C TYR A 82 9.18 1.57 -16.04
N SER A 83 9.68 1.47 -17.27
CA SER A 83 9.83 0.24 -18.08
C SER A 83 8.50 -0.32 -18.57
N PHE A 84 7.92 0.34 -19.58
CA PHE A 84 6.68 -0.09 -20.25
C PHE A 84 6.92 -1.39 -21.04
N ASP A 85 6.26 -2.48 -20.64
CA ASP A 85 6.28 -3.78 -21.31
C ASP A 85 4.83 -4.26 -21.54
N PRO A 86 4.26 -4.06 -22.73
CA PRO A 86 2.82 -4.26 -22.99
C PRO A 86 2.30 -5.69 -22.79
N SER A 87 3.17 -6.65 -22.47
CA SER A 87 2.86 -8.06 -22.28
C SER A 87 2.46 -8.44 -20.85
N ARG A 88 2.92 -7.74 -19.80
CA ARG A 88 2.70 -8.18 -18.40
C ARG A 88 1.37 -7.74 -17.77
N PRO A 89 0.71 -6.61 -18.12
CA PRO A 89 -0.58 -6.25 -17.53
C PRO A 89 -1.66 -7.27 -17.92
N LYS A 90 -1.55 -7.83 -19.12
CA LYS A 90 -2.46 -8.86 -19.65
C LYS A 90 -2.48 -10.14 -18.83
N GLN A 91 -1.39 -10.46 -18.12
CA GLN A 91 -1.31 -11.63 -17.25
C GLN A 91 -2.06 -11.45 -15.91
N ARG A 92 -2.58 -10.24 -15.62
CA ARG A 92 -3.18 -9.90 -14.33
C ARG A 92 -4.66 -9.53 -14.39
N LEU A 93 -5.21 -9.46 -15.60
CA LEU A 93 -6.64 -9.41 -15.79
C LEU A 93 -7.21 -10.81 -15.48
N PRO A 94 -8.31 -10.91 -14.72
CA PRO A 94 -8.96 -12.19 -14.43
C PRO A 94 -9.50 -12.87 -15.70
#